data_AF-A0A2N4UW48-F1
#
_entry.id   AF-A0A2N4UW48-F1
#
_cell.length_a   1.000
_cell.length_b   1.000
_cell.length_c   1.000
_cell.angle_alpha   90.00
_cell.angle_beta   90.00
_cell.angle_gamma   90.00
#
_symmetry.space_group_name_H-M   'P 1'
#
loop_
_entity.id
_entity.type
_entity.pdbx_description
1 polymer ?
#
loop_
_entity_poly.entity_id
_entity_poly.type
_entity_poly.pdbx_seq_one_letter_code
_entity_poly.pdbx_strand_id
1 'polypeptide(L)'
;MGNIAAISDAKELHDLIGHIAMNAGFLPSQAELQLIRGELKCGLSGWFVRISYGDQSFGNILLSDELKDMIKGKAEKRKSH
;
A
#
# COMPACT_ATOMS: atom_id res chain seq x y z
N MET A 1 1.64 22.87 -5.07
CA MET A 1 2.75 21.92 -4.83
C MET A 1 2.39 21.14 -3.58
N GLY A 2 1.97 19.89 -3.72
CA GLY A 2 1.79 18.99 -2.58
C GLY A 2 2.87 17.92 -2.67
N ASN A 3 3.81 17.90 -1.73
CA ASN A 3 4.71 16.76 -1.59
C ASN A 3 3.84 15.52 -1.43
N ILE A 4 3.81 14.67 -2.44
CA ILE A 4 3.23 13.33 -2.28
C ILE A 4 4.28 12.58 -1.48
N ALA A 5 4.20 12.66 -0.16
CA ALA A 5 5.05 11.87 0.72
C ALA A 5 4.70 10.40 0.45
N ALA A 6 5.66 9.68 -0.13
CA ALA A 6 5.56 8.23 -0.27
C ALA A 6 5.73 7.60 1.11
N ILE A 7 4.95 6.57 1.41
CA ILE A 7 5.17 5.81 2.64
C ILE A 7 6.49 5.06 2.49
N SER A 8 7.38 5.25 3.47
CA SER A 8 8.76 4.79 3.38
C SER A 8 9.03 3.54 4.21
N ASP A 9 8.17 3.22 5.17
CA ASP A 9 8.31 2.01 5.99
C ASP A 9 6.98 1.27 6.25
N ALA A 10 7.10 0.03 6.72
CA ALA A 10 5.97 -0.87 6.94
C ALA A 10 5.10 -0.46 8.14
N LYS A 11 5.66 0.26 9.13
CA LYS A 11 4.92 0.71 10.31
C LYS A 11 3.98 1.85 9.92
N GLU A 12 4.46 2.83 9.15
CA GLU A 12 3.61 3.89 8.58
C GLU A 12 2.46 3.31 7.75
N LEU A 13 2.74 2.31 6.91
CA LEU A 13 1.70 1.64 6.13
C LEU A 13 0.67 0.95 7.05
N HIS A 14 1.13 0.24 8.08
CA HIS A 14 0.26 -0.43 9.04
C HIS A 14 -0.60 0.55 9.84
N ASP A 15 -0.02 1.66 10.32
CA ASP A 15 -0.73 2.71 11.05
C ASP A 15 -1.82 3.35 10.17
N LEU A 16 -1.53 3.57 8.88
CA LEU A 16 -2.51 4.07 7.92
C LEU A 16 -3.65 3.06 7.66
N ILE A 17 -3.33 1.78 7.46
CA ILE A 17 -4.34 0.72 7.32
C ILE A 17 -5.24 0.71 8.56
N GLY A 18 -4.65 0.81 9.76
CA GLY A 18 -5.36 0.89 11.02
C GLY A 18 -6.34 2.08 11.08
N HIS A 19 -5.86 3.26 10.69
CA HIS A 19 -6.68 4.48 10.66
C HIS A 19 -7.86 4.36 9.68
N ILE A 20 -7.64 3.83 8.47
CA ILE A 20 -8.69 3.59 7.48
C ILE A 20 -9.71 2.59 8.02
N ALA A 21 -9.25 1.49 8.63
CA ALA A 21 -10.13 0.46 9.19
C ALA A 21 -11.06 1.05 10.27
N MET A 22 -10.49 1.79 11.23
CA MET A 22 -11.24 2.40 12.32
C MET A 22 -12.31 3.38 11.81
N ASN A 23 -11.98 4.21 10.81
CA ASN A 23 -12.95 5.16 10.25
C ASN A 23 -14.06 4.47 9.44
N ALA A 24 -13.75 3.34 8.79
CA ALA A 24 -14.69 2.60 7.95
C ALA A 24 -15.45 1.49 8.69
N GLY A 25 -15.16 1.26 9.98
CA GLY A 25 -15.79 0.21 10.79
C GLY A 25 -15.29 -1.21 10.50
N PHE A 26 -14.08 -1.36 9.95
CA PHE A 26 -13.43 -2.64 9.67
C PHE A 26 -12.33 -2.97 10.68
N LEU A 27 -11.95 -4.25 10.74
CA LEU A 27 -10.74 -4.66 11.45
C LEU A 27 -9.52 -4.51 10.53
N PRO A 28 -8.38 -3.97 10.98
CA PRO A 28 -7.18 -3.84 10.15
C PRO A 28 -6.69 -5.15 9.53
N SER A 29 -6.94 -6.29 10.20
CA SER A 29 -6.60 -7.63 9.71
C SER A 29 -7.41 -8.10 8.50
N GLN A 30 -8.52 -7.42 8.19
CA GLN A 30 -9.35 -7.70 7.01
C GLN A 30 -8.88 -6.93 5.77
N ALA A 31 -7.87 -6.07 5.91
CA ALA A 31 -7.36 -5.29 4.79
C ALA A 31 -6.72 -6.20 3.74
N GLU A 32 -7.24 -6.15 2.53
CA GLU A 32 -6.64 -6.77 1.36
C GLU A 32 -5.71 -5.75 0.70
N LEU A 33 -4.43 -6.13 0.59
CA LEU A 33 -3.39 -5.28 0.02
C LEU A 33 -3.01 -5.78 -1.37
N GLN A 34 -3.20 -4.94 -2.38
CA GLN A 34 -2.79 -5.23 -3.74
C GLN A 34 -1.69 -4.27 -4.19
N LEU A 35 -0.54 -4.81 -4.59
CA LEU A 35 0.51 -4.02 -5.22
C LEU A 35 0.15 -3.76 -6.68
N ILE A 36 0.02 -2.49 -7.04
CA ILE A 36 -0.31 -2.05 -8.40
C ILE A 36 0.74 -1.04 -8.89
N ARG A 37 0.83 -0.92 -10.21
CA ARG A 37 1.63 0.12 -10.86
C ARG A 37 0.69 1.23 -11.34
N GLY A 38 1.11 2.48 -11.14
CA GLY A 38 0.33 3.65 -11.54
C GLY A 38 1.22 4.78 -12.03
N GLU A 39 0.60 5.82 -12.57
CA GLU A 39 1.28 7.03 -13.01
C GLU A 39 1.02 8.17 -12.02
N LEU A 40 2.09 8.87 -11.66
CA LEU A 40 2.04 10.09 -10.86
C LEU A 40 1.66 11.26 -11.76
N LYS A 41 1.10 12.33 -11.18
CA LYS A 41 0.71 13.54 -11.92
C LYS A 41 1.87 14.24 -12.66
N CYS A 42 3.12 13.90 -12.33
CA CYS A 42 4.31 14.38 -13.03
C CYS A 42 4.72 13.51 -14.25
N GLY A 43 3.91 12.51 -14.61
CA GLY A 43 4.21 11.56 -15.70
C GLY A 43 5.18 10.45 -15.31
N LEU A 44 5.63 10.40 -14.05
CA LEU A 44 6.50 9.32 -13.56
C LEU A 44 5.67 8.11 -13.16
N SER A 45 6.15 6.91 -13.47
CA SER A 45 5.55 5.67 -12.98
C SER A 45 5.96 5.42 -11.52
N GLY A 46 5.00 5.00 -10.68
CA GLY A 46 5.22 4.64 -9.29
C GLY A 46 4.56 3.30 -8.92
N TRP A 47 5.00 2.73 -7.80
CA TRP A 47 4.36 1.58 -7.18
C TRP A 47 3.40 2.05 -6.11
N PHE A 48 2.19 1.53 -6.14
CA PHE A 48 1.16 1.87 -5.16
C PHE A 48 0.66 0.61 -4.50
N VAL A 49 0.34 0.71 -3.22
CA VAL A 49 -0.50 -0.29 -2.56
C VAL A 49 -1.94 0.19 -2.59
N ARG A 50 -2.82 -0.62 -3.15
CA ARG A 50 -4.26 -0.46 -3.00
C ARG A 50 -4.69 -1.17 -1.74
N ILE A 51 -5.46 -0.47 -0.90
CA ILE A 51 -6.11 -1.03 0.27
C ILE A 51 -7.58 -1.23 -0.07
N SER A 52 -8.06 -2.45 0.14
CA SER A 52 -9.47 -2.81 -0.01
C SER A 52 -9.98 -3.54 1.23
N TYR A 53 -11.28 -3.42 1.48
CA TYR A 53 -12.02 -4.22 2.46
C TYR A 53 -13.25 -4.80 1.74
N GLY A 54 -13.17 -6.06 1.33
CA GLY A 54 -14.17 -6.66 0.43
C GLY A 54 -14.25 -5.90 -0.88
N ASP A 55 -15.47 -5.56 -1.32
CA ASP A 55 -15.69 -4.83 -2.58
C ASP A 55 -15.36 -3.32 -2.51
N GLN A 56 -14.97 -2.80 -1.34
CA GLN A 56 -14.68 -1.38 -1.16
C GLN A 56 -13.18 -1.09 -1.23
N SER A 57 -12.78 -0.17 -2.10
CA SER A 57 -11.39 0.31 -2.19
C SER A 57 -11.25 1.69 -1.57
N PHE A 58 -10.24 1.86 -0.70
CA PHE A 58 -10.03 3.07 0.10
C PHE A 58 -8.88 3.95 -0.40
N GLY A 59 -8.27 3.59 -1.54
CA GLY A 59 -7.29 4.41 -2.23
C GLY A 59 -6.03 3.67 -2.65
N ASN A 60 -5.21 4.36 -3.43
CA ASN A 60 -3.90 3.91 -3.88
C ASN A 60 -2.84 4.77 -3.19
N ILE A 61 -1.99 4.15 -2.37
CA ILE A 61 -0.94 4.83 -1.61
C ILE A 61 0.40 4.61 -2.30
N LEU A 62 1.11 5.70 -2.60
CA LEU A 62 2.44 5.63 -3.19
C LEU A 62 3.44 5.04 -2.19
N LEU A 63 4.20 4.05 -2.63
CA LEU A 63 5.28 3.44 -1.86
C LEU A 63 6.63 4.02 -2.28
N SER A 64 7.55 4.14 -1.32
CA SER A 64 8.98 4.32 -1.64
C SER A 64 9.54 3.07 -2.33
N ASP A 65 10.65 3.23 -3.06
CA ASP A 65 11.32 2.09 -3.70
C ASP A 65 11.79 1.05 -2.66
N GLU A 66 12.32 1.49 -1.51
CA GLU A 66 12.73 0.61 -0.40
C GLU A 66 11.59 -0.29 0.09
N LEU A 67 10.40 0.28 0.31
CA LEU A 67 9.26 -0.47 0.82
C LEU A 67 8.68 -1.44 -0.23
N LYS A 68 8.69 -1.04 -1.50
CA LYS A 68 8.30 -1.91 -2.62
C LYS A 68 9.23 -3.13 -2.72
N ASP A 69 10.54 -2.97 -2.58
CA ASP A 69 11.47 -4.10 -2.64
C ASP A 69 11.29 -5.06 -1.46
N MET A 70 10.95 -4.56 -0.27
CA MET A 70 10.56 -5.40 0.87
C MET A 70 9.28 -6.23 0.62
N ILE A 71 8.25 -5.63 0.02
CA ILE A 71 6.98 -6.31 -0.29
C ILE A 71 7.20 -7.38 -1.37
N LYS A 72 7.96 -7.07 -2.42
CA LYS A 72 8.31 -8.04 -3.47
C LYS A 72 9.14 -9.20 -2.92
N GLY A 73 10.15 -8.91 -2.11
CA GLY A 73 11.02 -9.94 -1.52
C GLY A 73 10.29 -10.94 -0.60
N LYS A 74 9.18 -10.54 0.03
CA LYS A 74 8.31 -11.47 0.79
C LYS A 74 7.41 -12.32 -0.10
N ALA A 75 6.95 -11.79 -1.24
CA ALA A 75 6.08 -12.50 -2.17
C ALA A 75 6.81 -13.64 -2.90
N GLU A 76 8.09 -13.45 -3.24
CA GLU A 76 8.89 -14.49 -3.91
C GLU A 76 9.30 -15.64 -2.99
N LYS A 77 9.53 -15.37 -1.69
CA LYS A 77 9.87 -16.41 -0.71
C LYS A 77 8.76 -17.45 -0.48
N ARG A 78 7.52 -17.19 -0.90
CA ARG A 78 6.40 -18.16 -0.81
C ARG A 78 6.27 -19.10 -2.00
N LYS A 79 7.11 -18.99 -3.04
CA LYS A 79 7.08 -19.89 -4.21
C LYS A 79 8.15 -21.00 -4.19
N SER A 80 8.99 -21.05 -3.15
CA SER A 80 10.05 -22.06 -3.02
C SER A 80 9.89 -22.97 -1.80
N HIS A 81 8.67 -23.19 -1.31
CA HIS A 81 8.40 -24.10 -0.20
C HIS A 81 7.21 -25.00 -0.48
#